data_AF-A0A6N8HLY7-F1
#
_entry.id   AF-A0A6N8HLY7-F1
#
_cell.length_a   1.000
_cell.length_b   1.000
_cell.length_c   1.000
_cell.angle_alpha   90.00
_cell.angle_beta   90.00
_cell.angle_gamma   90.00
#
_symmetry.space_group_name_H-M   'P 1'
#
loop_
_entity.id
_entity.type
_entity.pdbx_description
1 polymer ?
#
loop_
_entity_poly.entity_id
_entity_poly.type
_entity_poly.pdbx_seq_one_letter_code
_entity_poly.pdbx_strand_id
1 'polypeptide(L)'
;MEVAERVASLFELMDKHANKQIAYAVSHIDAVGYDEAIYSVLDCPKDQPLLQLKQMHYTPEDEPVLYSVNYFRPDMVDFHLVRKRI
;
A
#
# COMPACT_ATOMS: atom_id res chain seq x y z
N MET A 1 -28.28 8.09 -15.81
CA MET A 1 -27.97 6.68 -15.54
C MET A 1 -26.71 6.68 -14.69
N GLU A 2 -26.91 6.54 -13.39
CA GLU A 2 -25.88 6.70 -12.36
C GLU A 2 -24.93 5.50 -12.46
N VAL A 3 -23.73 5.72 -12.99
CA VAL A 3 -22.68 4.71 -12.97
C VAL A 3 -22.18 4.68 -11.54
N ALA A 4 -22.76 3.80 -10.72
CA ALA A 4 -22.16 3.43 -9.45
C ALA A 4 -20.73 2.97 -9.75
N GLU A 5 -19.74 3.77 -9.35
CA GLU A 5 -18.33 3.44 -9.45
C GLU A 5 -18.10 2.11 -8.74
N ARG A 6 -18.03 1.02 -9.51
CA ARG A 6 -17.53 -0.25 -8.98
C ARG A 6 -16.04 -0.05 -8.77
N VAL A 7 -15.66 0.31 -7.54
CA VAL A 7 -14.27 0.25 -7.09
C VAL A 7 -13.87 -1.23 -7.12
N ALA A 8 -13.31 -1.65 -8.26
CA ALA A 8 -12.79 -2.99 -8.41
C ALA A 8 -11.44 -3.09 -7.70
N SER A 9 -11.21 -4.21 -7.00
CA SER A 9 -9.90 -4.49 -6.43
C SER A 9 -8.86 -4.59 -7.54
N LEU A 10 -7.80 -3.78 -7.46
CA LEU A 10 -6.69 -3.85 -8.42
C LEU A 10 -6.11 -5.28 -8.47
N PHE A 11 -6.04 -5.97 -7.33
CA PHE A 11 -5.49 -7.32 -7.26
C PHE A 11 -6.38 -8.31 -8.02
N GLU A 12 -7.70 -8.17 -7.92
CA GLU A 12 -8.62 -8.99 -8.72
C GLU A 12 -8.51 -8.70 -10.21
N LEU A 13 -8.29 -7.44 -10.60
CA LEU A 13 -8.11 -7.08 -12.00
C LEU A 13 -6.80 -7.64 -12.57
N MET A 14 -5.71 -7.59 -11.80
CA MET A 14 -4.43 -8.18 -12.19
C MET A 14 -4.53 -9.70 -12.38
N ASP A 15 -5.23 -10.39 -11.48
CA ASP A 15 -5.48 -11.82 -11.59
C ASP A 15 -6.34 -12.13 -12.85
N LYS A 16 -7.50 -11.49 -12.97
CA LYS A 16 -8.48 -11.76 -14.05
C LYS A 16 -8.00 -11.38 -15.45
N HIS A 17 -7.24 -10.28 -15.59
CA HIS A 17 -6.94 -9.70 -16.90
C HIS A 17 -5.47 -9.78 -17.30
N ALA A 18 -4.55 -9.87 -16.34
CA ALA A 18 -3.12 -9.98 -16.63
C ALA A 18 -2.56 -11.38 -16.33
N ASN A 19 -3.36 -12.29 -15.76
CA ASN A 19 -2.91 -13.60 -15.28
C ASN A 19 -1.71 -13.46 -14.32
N LYS A 20 -1.73 -12.41 -13.49
CA LYS A 20 -0.70 -12.09 -12.49
C LYS A 20 -1.32 -12.17 -11.10
N GLN A 21 -1.38 -13.37 -10.55
CA GLN A 21 -1.81 -13.59 -9.18
C GLN A 21 -0.71 -13.12 -8.21
N ILE A 22 -1.05 -12.26 -7.25
CA ILE A 22 -0.14 -11.83 -6.19
C ILE A 22 -0.14 -12.90 -5.09
N ALA A 23 1.04 -13.43 -4.76
CA ALA A 23 1.23 -14.46 -3.72
C ALA A 23 1.75 -13.88 -2.40
N TYR A 24 2.72 -12.97 -2.46
CA TYR A 24 3.28 -12.32 -1.28
C TYR A 24 3.82 -10.93 -1.63
N ALA A 25 4.19 -10.16 -0.60
CA ALA A 25 4.82 -8.87 -0.78
C ALA A 25 6.00 -8.70 0.19
N VAL A 26 7.11 -8.17 -0.32
CA VAL A 26 8.19 -7.66 0.51
C VAL A 26 7.84 -6.22 0.87
N SER A 27 7.70 -5.96 2.17
CA SER A 27 7.27 -4.66 2.69
C SER A 27 8.39 -4.00 3.50
N HIS A 28 8.56 -2.70 3.31
CA HIS A 28 9.45 -1.85 4.09
C HIS A 28 8.64 -0.70 4.69
N ILE A 29 8.82 -0.44 5.98
CA ILE A 29 8.13 0.63 6.70
C ILE A 29 9.19 1.57 7.28
N ASP A 30 9.05 2.84 6.95
CA ASP A 30 9.97 3.90 7.31
C ASP A 30 9.19 5.17 7.71
N ALA A 31 9.70 5.91 8.70
CA ALA A 31 9.14 7.21 9.07
C ALA A 31 9.69 8.28 8.12
N VAL A 32 8.79 9.09 7.56
CA VAL A 32 9.15 10.18 6.66
C VAL A 32 8.68 11.52 7.22
N GLY A 33 9.50 12.55 7.01
CA GLY A 33 9.19 13.92 7.40
C GLY A 33 8.29 14.64 6.39
N TYR A 34 8.22 15.96 6.54
CA TYR A 34 7.38 16.82 5.71
C TYR A 34 7.64 16.68 4.21
N ASP A 35 6.55 16.43 3.47
CA ASP A 35 6.46 16.54 2.01
C ASP A 35 5.21 17.35 1.66
N GLU A 36 5.37 18.41 0.88
CA GLU A 36 4.29 19.38 0.62
C GLU A 36 3.07 18.74 -0.07
N ALA A 37 3.30 17.89 -1.08
CA ALA A 37 2.21 17.28 -1.84
C ALA A 37 1.46 16.27 -0.98
N ILE A 38 2.18 15.42 -0.25
CA ILE A 38 1.57 14.37 0.56
C ILE A 38 0.83 14.96 1.76
N TYR A 39 1.41 15.94 2.46
CA TYR A 39 0.79 16.56 3.64
C TYR A 39 -0.46 17.35 3.27
N SER A 40 -0.47 17.98 2.08
CA SER A 40 -1.65 18.66 1.53
C SER A 40 -2.79 17.68 1.27
N VAL A 41 -2.49 16.52 0.66
CA VAL A 41 -3.50 15.49 0.35
C VAL A 41 -4.04 14.80 1.60
N LEU A 42 -3.18 14.53 2.59
CA LEU A 42 -3.55 13.80 3.82
C LEU A 42 -4.02 14.71 4.96
N ASP A 43 -4.01 16.03 4.76
CA ASP A 43 -4.32 17.04 5.78
C ASP A 43 -3.57 16.76 7.09
N CYS A 44 -2.24 16.68 6.98
CA CYS A 44 -1.35 16.30 8.09
C CYS A 44 -0.70 17.53 8.73
N PRO A 45 -0.60 17.62 10.07
CA PRO A 45 0.22 18.62 10.74
C PRO A 45 1.68 18.54 10.29
N LYS A 46 2.34 19.70 10.06
CA LYS A 46 3.71 19.75 9.52
C LYS A 46 4.77 19.14 10.44
N ASP A 47 4.49 19.07 11.74
CA ASP A 47 5.34 18.55 12.80
C ASP A 47 5.13 17.06 13.07
N GLN A 48 4.15 16.42 12.41
CA GLN A 48 3.87 15.01 12.55
C GLN A 48 4.58 14.21 11.42
N PRO A 49 5.50 13.27 11.73
CA PRO A 49 6.04 12.37 10.72
C PRO A 49 4.96 11.41 10.20
N LEU A 50 5.03 11.04 8.94
CA LEU A 50 4.18 10.02 8.33
C LEU A 50 4.85 8.64 8.37
N LEU A 51 4.06 7.59 8.33
CA LEU A 51 4.53 6.23 8.09
C LEU A 51 4.44 5.95 6.58
N GLN A 52 5.60 5.72 5.96
CA GLN A 52 5.69 5.28 4.57
C GLN A 52 5.77 3.75 4.55
N LEU A 53 4.91 3.11 3.75
CA LEU A 53 4.91 1.67 3.51
C LEU A 53 5.19 1.43 2.03
N LYS A 54 6.38 0.93 1.73
CA LYS A 54 6.79 0.51 0.38
C LYS A 54 6.57 -0.99 0.26
N GLN A 55 5.93 -1.44 -0.81
CA GLN A 55 5.67 -2.86 -1.03
C GLN A 55 5.99 -3.25 -2.47
N MET A 56 6.79 -4.30 -2.63
CA MET A 56 6.92 -5.01 -3.90
C MET A 56 6.13 -6.31 -3.80
N HIS A 57 5.16 -6.48 -4.69
CA HIS A 57 4.30 -7.67 -4.77
C HIS A 57 4.84 -8.64 -5.81
N TYR A 58 4.81 -9.93 -5.48
CA TYR A 58 5.36 -11.01 -6.28
C TYR A 58 4.31 -12.07 -6.62
N THR A 59 4.49 -12.75 -7.75
CA THR A 59 3.73 -13.96 -8.11
C THR A 59 4.27 -15.19 -7.36
N PRO A 60 3.61 -16.37 -7.44
CA PRO A 60 4.15 -17.62 -6.90
C PRO A 60 5.51 -18.04 -7.50
N GLU A 61 5.85 -17.54 -8.68
CA GLU A 61 7.12 -17.78 -9.39
C GLU A 61 8.18 -16.71 -9.10
N ASP A 62 8.00 -15.92 -8.03
CA ASP A 62 8.90 -14.84 -7.61
C ASP A 62 9.06 -13.70 -8.63
N GLU A 63 8.09 -13.50 -9.54
CA GLU A 63 8.09 -12.38 -10.49
C GLU A 63 7.53 -11.11 -9.84
N PRO A 64 8.24 -9.96 -9.86
CA PRO A 64 7.72 -8.70 -9.35
C PRO A 64 6.66 -8.11 -10.28
N VAL A 65 5.47 -7.79 -9.76
CA VAL A 65 4.31 -7.37 -10.59
C VAL A 65 3.68 -6.05 -10.20
N LEU A 66 3.87 -5.59 -8.97
CA LEU A 66 3.31 -4.33 -8.50
C LEU A 66 4.22 -3.72 -7.43
N TYR A 67 4.60 -2.47 -7.64
CA TYR A 67 5.25 -1.66 -6.61
C TYR A 67 4.27 -0.60 -6.11
N SER A 68 4.10 -0.52 -4.80
CA SER A 68 3.24 0.48 -4.15
C SER A 68 4.00 1.24 -3.07
N VAL A 69 3.62 2.51 -2.89
CA VAL A 69 4.08 3.37 -1.81
C VAL A 69 2.85 4.00 -1.19
N ASN A 70 2.57 3.65 0.05
CA ASN A 70 1.45 4.18 0.83
C ASN A 70 1.97 5.08 1.93
N TYR A 71 1.25 6.16 2.21
CA TYR A 71 1.56 7.08 3.29
C TYR A 71 0.42 7.08 4.29
N PHE A 72 0.75 6.88 5.56
CA PHE A 72 -0.22 6.85 6.62
C PHE A 72 0.10 7.90 7.66
N ARG A 73 -0.97 8.55 8.10
CA ARG A 73 -0.99 9.33 9.32
C ARG A 73 -0.88 8.39 10.52
N PRO A 74 0.17 8.47 11.37
CA PRO A 74 0.34 7.56 12.50
C PRO A 74 -0.79 7.65 13.54
N ASP A 75 -1.52 8.76 13.60
CA ASP A 75 -2.69 8.94 14.47
C ASP A 75 -3.98 8.28 13.92
N MET A 76 -3.94 7.74 12.70
CA MET A 76 -5.10 7.18 12.00
C MET A 76 -4.91 5.70 11.63
N VAL A 77 -3.77 5.09 11.92
CA VAL A 77 -3.48 3.69 11.56
C VAL A 77 -2.77 2.94 12.69
N ASP A 78 -3.18 1.69 12.90
CA ASP A 78 -2.51 0.74 13.79
C ASP A 78 -2.02 -0.47 12.98
N PHE A 79 -0.70 -0.72 13.02
CA PHE A 79 -0.12 -1.91 12.40
C PHE A 79 -0.04 -3.07 13.39
N HIS A 80 -0.82 -4.12 13.14
CA HIS A 80 -0.77 -5.37 13.91
C HIS A 80 -0.04 -6.46 13.10
N LEU A 81 1.06 -6.99 13.64
CA LEU A 81 1.86 -8.02 12.97
C LEU A 81 1.81 -9.35 13.72
N VAL A 82 1.56 -10.43 12.98
CA VAL A 82 1.70 -11.79 13.50
C VAL A 82 3.05 -12.34 13.06
N ARG A 83 3.96 -12.57 14.01
CA ARG A 83 5.23 -13.26 13.78
C ARG A 83 5.11 -14.73 14.16
N LYS A 84 5.08 -15.62 13.16
CA LYS A 84 5.20 -17.06 13.40
C LYS A 84 6.68 -17.44 13.46
N ARG A 85 7.07 -18.22 14.48
CA ARG A 85 8.37 -18.92 14.50
C ARG A 85 8.15 -20.26 13.79
N ILE A 86 8.89 -20.49 12.71
CA ILE A 86 9.00 -21.81 12.07
C ILE A 86 10.08 -22.59 12.82
#